data_AF-A0A7V9PW85-F1
#
_entry.id   AF-A0A7V9PW85-F1
#
_cell.length_a   1.000
_cell.length_b   1.000
_cell.length_c   1.000
_cell.angle_alpha   90.00
_cell.angle_beta   90.00
_cell.angle_gamma   90.00
#
_symmetry.space_group_name_H-M   'P 1'
#
loop_
_entity.id
_entity.type
_entity.pdbx_description
1 polymer ?
#
loop_
_entity_poly.entity_id
_entity_poly.type
_entity_poly.pdbx_seq_one_letter_code
_entity_poly.pdbx_strand_id
1 'polypeptide(L)'
;IAGPEKKARLLSEKERKITAYHEMGHALVGHYLENTNPVHKITIVSRGQALGLTISLPTEDRYLTTRSALMDELAMTLGGRAAEELVFHEVTTGAANDLEKVTATSKQMIMRFGMSEKLGPRVLGRSHEMPFLGRDMGSEPDYSEELAKEIDDEIRRVIEEAHASATTVLRAHMDELHRLSAILIERETIDKDQYERLLAGESEESVFPAEEPALPEPEPEPERPKLKPQPRPIPGTAMQPPPPEGAAG
;
A
#
# COMPACT_ATOMS: atom_id res chain seq x y z
N ILE A 1 -20.90 6.97 -22.64
CA ILE A 1 -20.88 7.95 -21.52
C ILE A 1 -19.61 7.65 -20.74
N ALA A 2 -18.53 8.39 -21.01
CA ALA A 2 -17.27 8.27 -20.28
C ALA A 2 -17.42 9.07 -18.97
N GLY A 3 -17.19 8.41 -17.83
CA GLY A 3 -17.27 9.05 -16.52
C GLY A 3 -16.16 10.09 -16.34
N PRO A 4 -16.36 11.10 -15.47
CA PRO A 4 -15.37 12.14 -15.27
C PRO A 4 -14.09 11.54 -14.67
N GLU A 5 -12.95 11.79 -15.31
CA GLU A 5 -11.63 11.53 -14.73
C GLU A 5 -11.55 12.22 -13.37
N LYS A 6 -11.32 11.44 -12.32
CA LYS A 6 -11.05 11.97 -10.98
C LYS A 6 -9.71 12.69 -11.05
N LYS A 7 -9.73 14.01 -11.18
CA LYS A 7 -8.54 14.84 -10.93
C LYS A 7 -7.97 14.46 -9.57
N ALA A 8 -6.69 14.11 -9.53
CA ALA A 8 -5.97 13.81 -8.30
C ALA A 8 -6.23 14.96 -7.30
N ARG A 9 -6.65 14.62 -6.08
CA ARG A 9 -6.84 15.61 -5.02
C ARG A 9 -5.46 16.14 -4.64
N LEU A 10 -5.16 17.38 -5.02
CA LEU A 10 -3.94 18.07 -4.59
C LEU A 10 -3.94 18.19 -3.06
N LEU A 11 -2.96 17.59 -2.40
CA LEU A 11 -2.75 17.70 -0.96
C LEU A 11 -2.19 19.08 -0.63
N SER A 12 -2.64 19.67 0.49
CA SER A 12 -1.97 20.84 1.05
C SER A 12 -0.53 20.49 1.48
N GLU A 13 0.34 21.50 1.62
CA GLU A 13 1.71 21.26 2.09
C GLU A 13 1.75 20.62 3.49
N LYS A 14 0.81 20.99 4.37
CA LYS A 14 0.66 20.37 5.69
C LYS A 14 0.29 18.90 5.57
N GLU A 15 -0.73 18.56 4.77
CA GLU A 15 -1.13 17.16 4.55
C GLU A 15 -0.02 16.35 3.90
N ARG A 16 0.70 16.92 2.92
CA ARG A 16 1.83 16.27 2.24
C ARG A 16 2.94 15.96 3.23
N LYS A 17 3.27 16.91 4.11
CA LYS A 17 4.26 16.72 5.17
C LYS A 17 3.84 15.63 6.15
N ILE A 18 2.60 15.69 6.67
CA ILE A 18 2.11 14.66 7.60
C ILE A 18 2.16 13.27 6.96
N THR A 19 1.69 13.15 5.71
CA THR A 19 1.70 11.89 4.96
C THR A 19 3.13 11.36 4.80
N ALA A 20 4.10 12.21 4.47
CA ALA A 20 5.49 11.76 4.32
C ALA A 20 6.11 11.23 5.62
N TYR A 21 5.80 11.83 6.77
CA TYR A 21 6.23 11.33 8.07
C TYR A 21 5.49 10.05 8.46
N HIS A 22 4.22 9.93 8.12
CA HIS A 22 3.42 8.73 8.34
C HIS A 22 3.98 7.53 7.56
N GLU A 23 4.17 7.68 6.25
CA GLU A 23 4.71 6.60 5.40
C GLU A 23 6.15 6.23 5.79
N MET A 24 6.99 7.22 6.10
CA MET A 24 8.35 6.96 6.56
C MET A 24 8.37 6.29 7.95
N GLY A 25 7.37 6.56 8.79
CA GLY A 25 7.17 5.90 10.08
C GLY A 25 6.98 4.38 9.92
N HIS A 26 6.14 3.95 8.98
CA HIS A 26 6.01 2.53 8.66
C HIS A 26 7.33 1.95 8.14
N ALA A 27 7.97 2.65 7.20
CA ALA A 27 9.16 2.16 6.53
C ALA A 27 10.33 1.95 7.50
N LEU A 28 10.62 2.95 8.35
CA LEU A 28 11.74 2.86 9.30
C LEU A 28 11.51 1.80 10.38
N VAL A 29 10.29 1.73 10.93
CA VAL A 29 9.99 0.67 11.91
C VAL A 29 10.13 -0.70 11.26
N GLY A 30 9.63 -0.87 10.03
CA GLY A 30 9.79 -2.10 9.27
C GLY A 30 11.23 -2.42 8.86
N HIS A 31 12.11 -1.42 8.75
CA HIS A 31 13.51 -1.64 8.43
C HIS A 31 14.32 -2.15 9.63
N TYR A 32 14.05 -1.60 10.82
CA TYR A 32 14.84 -1.89 12.03
C TYR A 32 14.37 -3.09 12.84
N LEU A 33 13.14 -3.58 12.60
CA LEU A 33 12.66 -4.81 13.22
C LEU A 33 13.09 -6.04 12.42
N GLU A 34 13.37 -7.14 13.13
CA GLU A 34 14.02 -8.31 12.53
C GLU A 34 13.08 -9.15 11.66
N ASN A 35 11.79 -9.20 12.01
CA ASN A 35 10.85 -10.17 11.43
C ASN A 35 9.94 -9.60 10.35
N THR A 36 10.12 -8.33 9.98
CA THR A 36 9.33 -7.60 8.99
C THR A 36 9.79 -7.87 7.57
N ASN A 37 8.87 -7.68 6.63
CA ASN A 37 9.19 -7.76 5.21
C ASN A 37 9.93 -6.49 4.77
N PRO A 38 10.89 -6.59 3.82
CA PRO A 38 11.60 -5.43 3.32
C PRO A 38 10.66 -4.46 2.59
N VAL A 39 10.89 -3.18 2.81
CA VAL A 39 10.18 -2.09 2.14
C VAL A 39 10.55 -2.08 0.67
N HIS A 40 9.54 -2.16 -0.20
CA HIS A 40 9.72 -2.16 -1.64
C HIS A 40 9.48 -0.79 -2.26
N LYS A 41 8.54 -0.02 -1.71
CA LYS A 41 8.16 1.29 -2.25
C LYS A 41 7.46 2.14 -1.18
N ILE A 42 7.81 3.41 -1.13
CA ILE A 42 7.21 4.43 -0.27
C ILE A 42 6.72 5.56 -1.18
N THR A 43 5.46 5.99 -1.06
CA THR A 43 4.94 7.10 -1.87
C THR A 43 3.91 7.92 -1.12
N ILE A 44 3.90 9.23 -1.36
CA ILE A 44 2.88 10.17 -0.85
C ILE A 44 1.91 10.63 -1.95
N VAL A 45 1.96 9.97 -3.11
CA VAL A 45 1.05 10.25 -4.22
C VAL A 45 -0.26 9.53 -3.96
N SER A 46 -1.32 10.30 -3.73
CA SER A 46 -2.65 9.77 -3.43
C SER A 46 -3.14 8.79 -4.51
N ARG A 47 -3.56 7.59 -4.10
CA ARG A 47 -4.23 6.61 -4.98
C ARG A 47 -5.47 6.07 -4.27
N GLY A 48 -6.64 6.28 -4.88
CA GLY A 48 -7.91 5.81 -4.30
C GLY A 48 -8.29 6.58 -3.04
N GLN A 49 -8.46 5.87 -1.91
CA GLN A 49 -8.82 6.45 -0.60
C GLN A 49 -7.59 6.80 0.27
N ALA A 50 -6.40 6.30 -0.07
CA ALA A 50 -5.18 6.52 0.69
C ALA A 50 -4.42 7.76 0.20
N LEU A 51 -3.85 8.53 1.14
CA LEU A 51 -3.06 9.73 0.86
C LEU A 51 -1.61 9.37 0.50
N GLY A 52 -1.05 8.34 1.12
CA GLY A 52 0.23 7.72 0.81
C GLY A 52 0.14 6.20 0.87
N LEU A 53 1.25 5.52 0.57
CA LEU A 53 1.36 4.07 0.69
C LEU A 53 2.81 3.62 0.86
N THR A 54 3.02 2.79 1.87
CA THR A 54 4.24 2.00 2.08
C THR A 54 3.96 0.55 1.75
N ILE A 55 4.67 0.03 0.75
CA ILE A 55 4.55 -1.36 0.28
C ILE A 55 5.76 -2.13 0.77
N SER A 56 5.52 -3.21 1.49
CA SER A 56 6.54 -4.20 1.83
C SER A 56 6.17 -5.54 1.22
N LEU A 57 7.18 -6.26 0.69
CA LEU A 57 6.96 -7.51 -0.05
C LEU A 57 7.68 -8.67 0.65
N PRO A 58 7.01 -9.83 0.84
CA PRO A 58 7.66 -11.02 1.36
C PRO A 58 8.84 -11.45 0.49
N THR A 59 9.93 -11.88 1.13
CA THR A 59 11.08 -12.49 0.45
C THR A 59 10.90 -13.98 0.22
N GLU A 60 10.03 -14.63 0.99
CA GLU A 60 9.75 -16.05 0.95
C GLU A 60 8.27 -16.32 1.28
N ASP A 61 7.76 -17.46 0.82
CA ASP A 61 6.44 -17.94 1.18
C ASP A 61 6.45 -18.50 2.61
N ARG A 62 5.80 -17.80 3.54
CA ARG A 62 5.72 -18.20 4.95
C ARG A 62 4.40 -18.94 5.20
N TYR A 63 4.48 -20.21 5.58
CA TYR A 63 3.32 -21.00 6.02
C TYR A 63 3.02 -20.85 7.52
N LEU A 64 4.01 -20.42 8.31
CA LEU A 64 3.93 -20.28 9.76
C LEU A 64 4.43 -18.90 10.16
N THR A 65 3.67 -18.22 11.03
CA THR A 65 4.02 -16.90 11.57
C THR A 65 4.15 -16.98 13.09
N THR A 66 5.27 -16.50 13.62
CA THR A 66 5.54 -16.51 15.07
C THR A 66 4.89 -15.32 15.77
N ARG A 67 4.75 -15.37 17.10
CA ARG A 67 4.29 -14.22 17.90
C ARG A 67 5.16 -12.99 17.66
N SER A 68 6.49 -13.16 17.66
CA SER A 68 7.43 -12.05 17.45
C SER A 68 7.26 -11.39 16.08
N ALA A 69 7.04 -12.19 15.02
CA ALA A 69 6.79 -11.65 13.69
C ALA A 69 5.49 -10.84 13.62
N LEU A 70 4.41 -11.32 14.27
CA LEU A 70 3.16 -10.56 14.35
C LEU A 70 3.33 -9.29 15.18
N MET A 71 4.07 -9.33 16.29
CA MET A 71 4.37 -8.14 17.09
C MET A 71 5.15 -7.09 16.28
N ASP A 72 6.12 -7.51 15.49
CA ASP A 72 6.89 -6.60 14.64
C ASP A 72 6.04 -6.03 13.50
N GLU A 73 5.15 -6.84 12.91
CA GLU A 73 4.18 -6.37 11.90
C GLU A 73 3.19 -5.35 12.49
N LEU A 74 2.70 -5.59 13.71
CA LEU A 74 1.86 -4.62 14.44
C LEU A 74 2.62 -3.33 14.71
N ALA A 75 3.88 -3.40 15.14
CA ALA A 75 4.71 -2.24 15.40
C ALA A 75 4.97 -1.44 14.11
N MET A 76 5.33 -2.11 13.02
CA MET A 76 5.46 -1.50 11.70
C MET A 76 4.15 -0.81 11.26
N THR A 77 3.02 -1.48 11.44
CA THR A 77 1.69 -0.94 11.10
C THR A 77 1.33 0.27 11.97
N LEU A 78 1.80 0.34 13.21
CA LEU A 78 1.61 1.52 14.08
C LEU A 78 2.65 2.61 13.86
N GLY A 79 3.69 2.35 13.06
CA GLY A 79 4.79 3.28 12.80
C GLY A 79 4.34 4.64 12.27
N GLY A 80 3.37 4.68 11.36
CA GLY A 80 2.84 5.94 10.83
C GLY A 80 2.18 6.81 11.90
N ARG A 81 1.32 6.21 12.74
CA ARG A 81 0.70 6.93 13.87
C ARG A 81 1.74 7.38 14.91
N ALA A 82 2.72 6.53 15.23
CA ALA A 82 3.78 6.87 16.16
C ALA A 82 4.64 8.03 15.65
N ALA A 83 4.95 8.08 14.35
CA ALA A 83 5.65 9.19 13.73
C ALA A 83 4.88 10.51 13.84
N GLU A 84 3.55 10.46 13.63
CA GLU A 84 2.69 11.64 13.80
C GLU A 84 2.74 12.19 15.24
N GLU A 85 2.58 11.31 16.24
CA GLU A 85 2.63 11.69 17.66
C GLU A 85 3.98 12.31 18.06
N LEU A 86 5.07 11.73 17.58
CA LEU A 86 6.42 12.17 17.92
C LEU A 86 6.78 13.51 17.30
N VAL A 87 6.41 13.73 16.03
CA VAL A 87 6.86 14.90 15.26
C VAL A 87 5.87 16.04 15.30
N PHE A 88 4.57 15.76 15.27
CA PHE A 88 3.52 16.78 15.22
C PHE A 88 2.78 16.96 16.53
N HIS A 89 2.96 16.06 17.50
CA HIS A 89 2.23 16.06 18.78
C HIS A 89 0.70 16.07 18.60
N GLU A 90 0.24 15.50 17.48
CA GLU A 90 -1.15 15.42 17.07
C GLU A 90 -1.33 14.13 16.28
N VAL A 91 -2.53 13.55 16.33
CA VAL A 91 -2.89 12.35 15.57
C VAL A 91 -3.91 12.69 14.50
N THR A 92 -3.78 12.08 13.33
CA THR A 92 -4.72 12.28 12.23
C THR A 92 -5.66 11.10 12.03
N THR A 93 -6.67 11.31 11.19
CA THR A 93 -7.56 10.23 10.72
C THR A 93 -6.90 9.33 9.67
N GLY A 94 -5.65 9.60 9.26
CA GLY A 94 -4.93 8.81 8.27
C GLY A 94 -4.64 7.38 8.72
N ALA A 95 -4.41 7.18 10.02
CA ALA A 95 -4.10 5.88 10.63
C ALA A 95 -5.32 4.95 10.81
N ALA A 96 -6.51 5.31 10.34
CA ALA A 96 -7.73 4.53 10.61
C ALA A 96 -7.64 3.08 10.13
N ASN A 97 -7.18 2.87 8.90
CA ASN A 97 -7.01 1.54 8.32
C ASN A 97 -5.92 0.72 9.04
N ASP A 98 -4.88 1.37 9.55
CA ASP A 98 -3.81 0.71 10.30
C ASP A 98 -4.30 0.25 11.67
N LEU A 99 -5.10 1.09 12.35
CA LEU A 99 -5.76 0.72 13.61
C LEU A 99 -6.75 -0.43 13.44
N GLU A 100 -7.49 -0.47 12.33
CA GLU A 100 -8.37 -1.60 12.00
C GLU A 100 -7.57 -2.90 11.84
N LYS A 101 -6.49 -2.88 11.04
CA LYS A 101 -5.60 -4.04 10.83
C LYS A 101 -4.95 -4.51 12.13
N VAL A 102 -4.41 -3.57 12.91
CA VAL A 102 -3.76 -3.84 14.19
C VAL A 102 -4.73 -4.47 15.18
N THR A 103 -5.96 -3.94 15.25
CA THR A 103 -7.01 -4.49 16.11
C THR A 103 -7.42 -5.90 15.66
N ALA A 104 -7.62 -6.11 14.36
CA ALA A 104 -8.00 -7.41 13.81
C ALA A 104 -6.93 -8.48 14.05
N THR A 105 -5.67 -8.13 13.79
CA THR A 105 -4.53 -9.05 13.98
C THR A 105 -4.33 -9.36 15.46
N SER A 106 -4.40 -8.35 16.34
CA SER A 106 -4.33 -8.56 17.80
C SER A 106 -5.46 -9.47 18.29
N LYS A 107 -6.69 -9.30 17.79
CA LYS A 107 -7.81 -10.21 18.09
C LYS A 107 -7.51 -11.64 17.66
N GLN A 108 -6.92 -11.86 16.48
CA GLN A 108 -6.53 -13.20 16.03
C GLN A 108 -5.43 -13.82 16.90
N MET A 109 -4.39 -13.04 17.25
CA MET A 109 -3.33 -13.47 18.16
C MET A 109 -3.89 -14.00 19.47
N ILE A 110 -4.81 -13.26 20.08
CA ILE A 110 -5.39 -13.58 21.38
C ILE A 110 -6.43 -14.71 21.27
N MET A 111 -7.39 -14.59 20.35
CA MET A 111 -8.57 -15.45 20.34
C MET A 111 -8.43 -16.71 19.48
N ARG A 112 -7.52 -16.73 18.50
CA ARG A 112 -7.36 -17.85 17.56
C ARG A 112 -6.04 -18.57 17.71
N PHE A 113 -4.95 -17.82 17.88
CA PHE A 113 -3.61 -18.39 17.92
C PHE A 113 -3.14 -18.72 19.35
N GLY A 114 -3.91 -18.32 20.37
CA GLY A 114 -3.56 -18.61 21.78
C GLY A 114 -2.26 -17.94 22.22
N MET A 115 -1.93 -16.77 21.66
CA MET A 115 -0.67 -16.04 21.92
C MET A 115 -0.74 -15.10 23.14
N SER A 116 -1.69 -15.35 24.05
CA SER A 116 -1.77 -14.70 25.36
C SER A 116 -1.27 -15.66 26.44
N GLU A 117 -0.25 -15.27 27.17
CA GLU A 117 0.22 -16.02 28.35
C GLU A 117 -0.85 -16.09 29.44
N LYS A 118 -1.65 -15.03 29.59
CA LYS A 118 -2.72 -14.94 30.59
C LYS A 118 -3.89 -15.88 30.26
N LEU A 119 -4.34 -15.89 29.00
CA LEU A 119 -5.53 -16.67 28.58
C LEU A 119 -5.21 -18.10 28.15
N GLY A 120 -3.93 -18.39 27.90
CA GLY A 120 -3.41 -19.70 27.56
C GLY A 120 -3.67 -20.12 26.09
N PRO A 121 -3.13 -21.29 25.69
CA PRO A 121 -3.16 -21.77 24.31
C PRO A 121 -4.52 -22.41 23.95
N ARG A 122 -5.57 -21.60 23.84
CA ARG A 122 -6.93 -22.03 23.46
C ARG A 122 -7.59 -21.07 22.48
N VAL A 123 -8.60 -21.57 21.79
CA VAL A 123 -9.48 -20.75 20.96
C VAL A 123 -10.60 -20.16 21.83
N LEU A 124 -10.90 -18.88 21.62
CA LEU A 124 -11.95 -18.12 22.31
C LEU A 124 -12.96 -17.60 21.27
N GLY A 125 -14.25 -17.79 21.50
CA GLY A 125 -15.28 -17.35 20.55
C GLY A 125 -15.49 -18.33 19.39
N ARG A 126 -16.71 -18.36 18.85
CA ARG A 126 -17.03 -19.08 17.62
C ARG A 126 -16.48 -18.36 16.39
N SER A 127 -15.95 -19.11 15.42
CA SER A 127 -15.42 -18.54 14.16
C SER A 127 -16.56 -18.19 13.22
N HIS A 128 -16.66 -16.91 12.82
CA HIS A 128 -17.68 -16.38 11.92
C HIS A 128 -17.36 -16.60 10.42
N GLU A 129 -16.43 -17.50 10.09
CA GLU A 129 -15.90 -17.64 8.73
C GLU A 129 -16.87 -18.25 7.70
N MET A 130 -18.11 -18.61 8.08
CA MET A 130 -19.12 -19.16 7.15
C MET A 130 -20.48 -18.46 7.26
N PRO A 131 -20.70 -17.32 6.58
CA PRO A 131 -21.98 -16.59 6.57
C PRO A 131 -23.08 -17.23 5.70
N PHE A 132 -22.84 -18.40 5.08
CA PHE A 132 -23.69 -18.88 3.98
C PHE A 132 -25.00 -19.57 4.41
N LEU A 133 -25.23 -19.76 5.71
CA LEU A 133 -26.49 -20.29 6.20
C LEU A 133 -27.17 -19.20 7.04
N GLY A 134 -28.15 -18.54 6.42
CA GLY A 134 -28.92 -17.44 7.00
C GLY A 134 -29.48 -17.78 8.38
N ARG A 135 -28.70 -17.41 9.41
CA ARG A 135 -29.07 -17.18 10.81
C ARG A 135 -27.76 -16.89 11.53
N ASP A 136 -27.62 -15.67 12.03
CA ASP A 136 -27.13 -15.39 13.39
C ASP A 136 -27.13 -13.88 13.62
N MET A 137 -28.33 -13.32 13.76
CA MET A 137 -28.54 -12.01 14.40
C MET A 137 -28.48 -12.15 15.94
N GLY A 138 -27.43 -12.79 16.48
CA GLY A 138 -27.28 -12.96 17.92
C GLY A 138 -26.53 -14.21 18.37
N SER A 139 -25.34 -14.48 17.81
CA SER A 139 -24.45 -15.43 18.49
C SER A 139 -23.88 -14.74 19.73
N GLU A 140 -24.40 -15.08 20.92
CA GLU A 140 -23.70 -14.78 22.16
C GLU A 140 -22.29 -15.39 22.11
N PRO A 141 -21.27 -14.69 22.65
CA PRO A 141 -19.96 -15.27 22.83
C PRO A 141 -20.05 -16.55 23.66
N ASP A 142 -19.22 -17.56 23.38
CA ASP A 142 -19.12 -18.79 24.17
C ASP A 142 -18.23 -18.61 25.42
N TYR A 143 -18.12 -17.37 25.91
CA TYR A 143 -17.33 -16.99 27.08
C TYR A 143 -18.09 -15.98 27.97
N SER A 144 -17.73 -15.94 29.26
CA SER A 144 -18.34 -15.03 30.24
C SER A 144 -17.97 -13.57 29.97
N GLU A 145 -18.74 -12.62 30.51
CA GLU A 145 -18.41 -11.19 30.48
C GLU A 145 -17.05 -10.88 31.13
N GLU A 146 -16.71 -11.61 32.20
CA GLU A 146 -15.40 -11.50 32.84
C GLU A 146 -14.29 -11.86 31.85
N LEU A 147 -14.42 -12.99 31.15
CA LEU A 147 -13.44 -13.41 30.14
C LEU A 147 -13.44 -12.46 28.93
N ALA A 148 -14.57 -11.88 28.55
CA ALA A 148 -14.64 -10.85 27.51
C ALA A 148 -13.79 -9.63 27.87
N LYS A 149 -13.90 -9.15 29.11
CA LYS A 149 -13.07 -8.07 29.62
C LYS A 149 -11.58 -8.43 29.59
N GLU A 150 -11.22 -9.65 29.98
CA GLU A 150 -9.81 -10.09 29.92
C GLU A 150 -9.26 -10.14 28.49
N ILE A 151 -10.09 -10.52 27.52
CA ILE A 151 -9.73 -10.50 26.09
C ILE A 151 -9.45 -9.07 25.63
N ASP A 152 -10.34 -8.12 25.96
CA ASP A 152 -10.16 -6.72 25.58
C ASP A 152 -8.93 -6.10 26.25
N ASP A 153 -8.67 -6.41 27.52
CA ASP A 153 -7.49 -5.97 28.25
C ASP A 153 -6.19 -6.50 27.59
N GLU A 154 -6.19 -7.76 27.15
CA GLU A 154 -5.04 -8.36 26.45
C GLU A 154 -4.84 -7.80 25.05
N ILE A 155 -5.92 -7.52 24.30
CA ILE A 155 -5.84 -6.85 23.00
C ILE A 155 -5.21 -5.47 23.16
N ARG A 156 -5.70 -4.67 24.12
CA ARG A 156 -5.12 -3.35 24.42
C ARG A 156 -3.63 -3.48 24.76
N ARG A 157 -3.26 -4.43 25.62
CA ARG A 157 -1.86 -4.66 26.01
C ARG A 157 -0.96 -4.93 24.80
N VAL A 158 -1.38 -5.80 23.88
CA VAL A 158 -0.63 -6.13 22.66
C VAL A 158 -0.44 -4.91 21.77
N ILE A 159 -1.50 -4.12 21.57
CA ILE A 159 -1.45 -2.91 20.74
C ILE A 159 -0.53 -1.86 21.37
N GLU A 160 -0.61 -1.66 22.69
CA GLU A 160 0.25 -0.73 23.43
C GLU A 160 1.72 -1.16 23.39
N GLU A 161 2.02 -2.45 23.52
CA GLU A 161 3.36 -3.03 23.40
C GLU A 161 3.94 -2.78 22.00
N ALA A 162 3.17 -3.04 20.95
CA ALA A 162 3.55 -2.78 19.56
C ALA A 162 3.78 -1.28 19.29
N HIS A 163 2.89 -0.42 19.79
CA HIS A 163 3.04 1.03 19.68
C HIS A 163 4.30 1.54 20.40
N ALA A 164 4.59 1.02 21.58
CA ALA A 164 5.79 1.36 22.33
C ALA A 164 7.08 0.91 21.60
N SER A 165 7.06 -0.26 20.96
CA SER A 165 8.16 -0.72 20.10
C SER A 165 8.40 0.25 18.94
N ALA A 166 7.34 0.59 18.18
CA ALA A 166 7.41 1.56 17.09
C ALA A 166 7.96 2.91 17.54
N THR A 167 7.46 3.42 18.68
CA THR A 167 7.92 4.68 19.28
C THR A 167 9.40 4.62 19.66
N THR A 168 9.86 3.49 20.20
CA THR A 168 11.26 3.30 20.61
C THR A 168 12.19 3.35 19.40
N VAL A 169 11.83 2.63 18.33
CA VAL A 169 12.59 2.63 17.06
C VAL A 169 12.65 4.04 16.48
N LEU A 170 11.52 4.72 16.33
CA LEU A 170 11.49 6.06 15.72
C LEU A 170 12.24 7.10 16.55
N ARG A 171 12.23 6.99 17.88
CA ARG A 171 13.04 7.86 18.76
C ARG A 171 14.53 7.63 18.59
N ALA A 172 14.96 6.37 18.42
CA ALA A 172 16.37 6.05 18.19
C ALA A 172 16.87 6.55 16.83
N HIS A 173 15.98 6.63 15.83
CA HIS A 173 16.31 7.01 14.45
C HIS A 173 15.62 8.30 14.00
N MET A 174 15.48 9.28 14.91
CA MET A 174 14.74 10.52 14.64
C MET A 174 15.38 11.36 13.52
N ASP A 175 16.71 11.41 13.46
CA ASP A 175 17.44 12.14 12.41
C ASP A 175 17.18 11.53 11.02
N GLU A 176 17.12 10.20 10.93
CA GLU A 176 16.76 9.49 9.71
C GLU A 176 15.30 9.74 9.32
N LEU A 177 14.37 9.72 10.28
CA LEU A 177 12.97 10.05 10.05
C LEU A 177 12.84 11.44 9.43
N HIS A 178 13.48 12.46 10.02
CA HIS A 178 13.43 13.82 9.47
C HIS A 178 14.05 13.92 8.08
N ARG A 179 15.25 13.35 7.90
CA ARG A 179 15.98 13.41 6.62
C ARG A 179 15.22 12.71 5.51
N LEU A 180 14.80 11.46 5.72
CA LEU A 180 14.15 10.66 4.69
C LEU A 180 12.73 11.15 4.39
N SER A 181 11.99 11.65 5.39
CA SER A 181 10.70 12.30 5.13
C SER A 181 10.85 13.58 4.32
N ALA A 182 11.91 14.37 4.51
CA ALA A 182 12.16 15.54 3.68
C ALA A 182 12.41 15.15 2.22
N ILE A 183 13.25 14.14 1.99
CA ILE A 183 13.50 13.60 0.64
C ILE A 183 12.20 13.07 0.02
N LEU A 184 11.37 12.35 0.78
CA LEU A 184 10.10 11.82 0.30
C LEU A 184 9.11 12.94 -0.08
N ILE A 185 9.14 14.09 0.62
CA ILE A 185 8.31 15.26 0.26
C ILE A 185 8.73 15.84 -1.09
N GLU A 186 10.02 15.84 -1.41
CA GLU A 186 10.57 16.39 -2.66
C GLU A 186 10.43 15.43 -3.83
N ARG A 187 10.71 14.13 -3.61
CA ARG A 187 10.71 13.10 -4.65
C ARG A 187 9.35 12.42 -4.83
N GLU A 188 8.44 12.59 -3.89
CA GLU A 188 7.09 12.00 -3.80
C GLU A 188 7.05 10.46 -3.72
N THR A 189 8.10 9.78 -4.16
CA THR A 189 8.25 8.33 -4.20
C THR A 189 9.70 7.94 -3.99
N ILE A 190 9.93 6.91 -3.18
CA ILE A 190 11.23 6.27 -2.97
C ILE A 190 11.03 4.76 -3.18
N ASP A 191 11.83 4.14 -4.06
CA ASP A 191 11.83 2.70 -4.24
C ASP A 191 12.81 1.98 -3.29
N LYS A 192 12.82 0.65 -3.34
CA LYS A 192 13.68 -0.19 -2.49
C LYS A 192 15.16 0.19 -2.55
N ASP A 193 15.73 0.26 -3.76
CA ASP A 193 17.16 0.50 -3.95
C ASP A 193 17.53 1.88 -3.41
N GLN A 194 16.72 2.87 -3.75
CA GLN A 194 16.89 4.23 -3.26
C GLN A 194 16.80 4.30 -1.74
N TYR A 195 15.81 3.63 -1.14
CA TYR A 195 15.63 3.61 0.30
C TYR A 195 16.82 2.98 1.04
N GLU A 196 17.28 1.81 0.58
CA GLU A 196 18.43 1.10 1.16
C GLU A 196 19.71 1.93 1.05
N ARG A 197 19.95 2.59 -0.09
CA ARG A 197 21.13 3.44 -0.31
C ARG A 197 21.10 4.72 0.54
N LEU A 198 19.94 5.34 0.69
CA LEU A 198 19.76 6.51 1.56
C LEU A 198 19.99 6.15 3.03
N LEU A 199 19.53 4.98 3.47
CA LEU A 199 19.80 4.45 4.82
C LEU A 199 21.29 4.15 5.03
N ALA A 200 21.98 3.64 4.00
CA ALA A 200 23.43 3.44 4.03
C ALA A 200 24.25 4.75 4.07
N GLY A 201 23.60 5.91 4.00
CA GLY A 201 24.24 7.23 4.12
C GLY A 201 24.73 7.80 2.79
N GLU A 202 24.32 7.24 1.65
CA GLU A 202 24.57 7.87 0.36
C GLU A 202 23.86 9.24 0.25
N SER A 203 24.47 10.16 -0.50
CA SER A 203 23.89 11.49 -0.72
C SER A 203 22.69 11.40 -1.67
N GLU A 204 21.77 12.35 -1.54
CA GLU A 204 20.58 12.39 -2.38
C GLU A 204 20.94 12.50 -3.87
N GLU A 205 21.98 13.26 -4.23
CA GLU A 205 22.41 13.43 -5.62
C GLU A 205 22.93 12.12 -6.24
N SER A 206 23.50 11.24 -5.42
CA SER A 206 23.98 9.92 -5.86
C SER A 206 22.81 8.95 -6.08
N VAL A 207 21.77 9.05 -5.25
CA VAL A 207 20.61 8.16 -5.30
C VAL A 207 19.63 8.58 -6.40
N PHE A 208 19.46 9.89 -6.58
CA PHE A 208 18.61 10.50 -7.61
C PHE A 208 19.48 11.31 -8.58
N PRO A 209 20.22 10.64 -9.49
CA PRO A 209 20.97 11.34 -10.52
C PRO A 209 20.02 12.24 -11.33
N ALA A 210 20.47 13.45 -11.67
CA ALA A 210 19.70 14.33 -12.52
C ALA A 210 19.36 13.62 -13.83
N GLU A 211 18.10 13.72 -14.28
CA GLU A 211 17.72 13.24 -15.61
C GLU A 211 18.69 13.86 -16.63
N GLU A 212 19.42 13.02 -17.36
CA GLU A 212 20.09 13.49 -18.57
C GLU A 212 19.02 14.12 -19.45
N PRO A 213 19.24 15.33 -20.01
CA PRO A 213 18.26 15.98 -20.85
C PRO A 213 17.85 14.98 -21.94
N ALA A 214 16.57 14.62 -21.95
CA ALA A 214 16.01 13.73 -22.95
C ALA A 214 16.51 14.20 -24.33
N LEU A 215 17.17 13.30 -25.06
CA LEU A 215 17.51 13.55 -26.46
C LEU A 215 16.20 14.00 -27.14
N PRO A 216 16.23 15.09 -27.94
CA PRO A 216 15.01 15.60 -28.56
C PRO A 216 14.31 14.46 -29.28
N GLU A 217 13.03 14.28 -28.99
CA GLU A 217 12.20 13.29 -29.69
C GLU A 217 12.40 13.49 -31.20
N PRO A 218 12.61 12.42 -31.98
CA PRO A 218 12.70 12.56 -33.43
C PRO A 218 11.41 13.22 -33.91
N GLU A 219 11.55 14.28 -34.73
CA GLU A 219 10.43 15.02 -35.28
C GLU A 219 9.40 14.04 -35.88
N PRO A 220 8.09 14.27 -35.67
CA PRO A 220 7.08 13.39 -36.23
C PRO A 220 7.26 13.31 -37.74
N GLU A 221 7.48 12.10 -38.26
CA GLU A 221 7.53 11.87 -39.70
C GLU A 221 6.28 12.48 -40.36
N PRO A 222 6.42 13.19 -41.49
CA PRO A 222 5.28 13.80 -42.16
C PRO A 222 4.22 12.73 -42.46
N GLU A 223 2.99 12.95 -41.99
CA GLU A 223 1.86 12.04 -42.22
C GLU A 223 1.75 11.72 -43.71
N ARG A 224 2.00 10.46 -44.09
CA ARG A 224 1.72 9.98 -45.43
C ARG A 224 0.20 10.11 -45.66
N PRO A 225 -0.26 10.70 -46.77
CA PRO A 225 -1.67 10.90 -47.01
C PRO A 225 -2.41 9.56 -46.99
N LYS A 226 -3.39 9.44 -46.08
CA LYS A 226 -4.25 8.25 -45.96
C LYS A 226 -5.01 8.07 -47.28
N LEU A 227 -4.68 7.01 -48.02
CA LEU A 227 -5.44 6.60 -49.20
C LEU A 227 -6.89 6.32 -48.80
N LYS A 228 -7.84 7.02 -49.43
CA LYS A 228 -9.27 6.78 -49.21
C LYS A 228 -9.60 5.32 -49.54
N PRO A 229 -10.28 4.57 -48.66
CA PRO A 229 -10.66 3.20 -48.95
C PRO A 229 -11.62 3.18 -50.15
N GLN A 230 -11.23 2.47 -51.21
CA GLN A 230 -12.13 2.23 -52.33
C GLN A 230 -13.25 1.27 -51.89
N PRO A 231 -14.51 1.53 -52.26
CA PRO A 231 -15.61 0.65 -51.92
C PRO A 231 -15.39 -0.74 -52.54
N ARG A 232 -15.48 -1.79 -51.72
CA ARG A 232 -15.43 -3.18 -52.19
C ARG A 232 -16.65 -3.46 -53.09
N PRO A 233 -16.48 -4.13 -54.23
CA PRO A 233 -17.61 -4.51 -55.08
C PRO A 233 -18.52 -5.50 -54.34
N ILE A 234 -19.82 -5.30 -54.49
CA ILE A 234 -20.87 -6.11 -53.87
C ILE A 234 -20.92 -7.48 -54.58
N PRO A 235 -20.93 -8.61 -53.85
CA PRO A 235 -21.04 -9.93 -54.48
C PRO A 235 -22.44 -10.13 -55.09
N GLY A 236 -22.54 -10.43 -56.39
CA GLY A 236 -23.78 -10.97 -56.99
C GLY A 236 -24.33 -10.33 -58.25
N THR A 237 -23.60 -9.49 -58.99
CA THR A 237 -24.06 -9.01 -60.30
C THR A 237 -23.32 -9.73 -61.43
N ALA A 238 -24.08 -10.46 -62.24
CA ALA A 238 -23.60 -11.29 -63.34
C ALA A 238 -22.70 -10.52 -64.32
N MET A 239 -21.56 -11.12 -64.69
CA MET A 239 -20.75 -10.68 -65.83
C MET A 239 -21.59 -10.86 -67.10
N GLN A 240 -22.03 -9.75 -67.71
CA GLN A 240 -22.34 -9.78 -69.15
C GLN A 240 -21.02 -9.75 -69.92
N PRO A 241 -20.81 -10.65 -70.90
CA PRO A 241 -19.66 -10.56 -71.78
C PRO A 241 -19.75 -9.30 -72.65
N PRO A 242 -18.61 -8.64 -72.97
CA PRO A 242 -18.60 -7.49 -73.86
C PRO A 242 -19.01 -7.89 -75.29
N PRO A 243 -19.66 -6.99 -76.06
CA PRO A 243 -20.01 -7.25 -77.45
C PRO A 243 -18.75 -7.32 -78.34
N PRO A 244 -18.81 -8.04 -79.47
CA PRO A 244 -17.66 -8.19 -80.37
C PRO A 244 -17.34 -6.86 -81.06
N GLU A 245 -16.10 -6.39 -80.94
CA GLU A 245 -15.59 -5.28 -81.75
C GLU A 245 -15.46 -5.72 -83.21
N GLY A 246 -16.16 -4.98 -84.06
CA GLY A 246 -16.18 -5.18 -85.50
C GLY A 246 -14.83 -4.87 -86.14
N ALA A 247 -14.50 -5.69 -87.13
CA ALA A 247 -13.46 -5.44 -88.09
C ALA A 247 -13.77 -4.17 -88.90
N ALA A 248 -12.79 -3.25 -88.94
CA ALA A 248 -12.62 -2.32 -90.04
C ALA A 248 -11.16 -2.41 -90.46
N GLY A 249 -10.97 -2.77 -91.74
CA GLY A 249 -9.66 -2.86 -92.39
C GLY A 249 -9.21 -1.55 -93.00
#